data_AF-A0A6A0A091-F1
#
_entry.id   AF-A0A6A0A091-F1
#
_cell.length_a   1.000
_cell.length_b   1.000
_cell.length_c   1.000
_cell.angle_alpha   90.00
_cell.angle_beta   90.00
_cell.angle_gamma   90.00
#
_symmetry.space_group_name_H-M   'P 1'
#
loop_
_entity.id
_entity.type
_entity.pdbx_description
1 polymer ?
#
loop_
_entity_poly.entity_id
_entity_poly.type
_entity_poly.pdbx_seq_one_letter_code
_entity_poly.pdbx_strand_id
1 'polypeptide(L)'
;RVVRLRRNHRSALGKLLPPGAGPDTTLVLTDVQDSTTLYECLPVEVMDACMRIAERIIRDLLAAHQGYESATEGDAFLCAFHSPLDAVLFCLK
;
A
#
# COMPACT_ATOMS: atom_id res chain seq x y z
N ARG A 1 -22.08 -10.23 17.91
CA ARG A 1 -22.48 -9.68 16.59
C ARG A 1 -22.03 -8.22 16.55
N VAL A 2 -20.79 -7.95 16.12
CA VAL A 2 -20.28 -6.57 16.04
C VAL A 2 -20.76 -5.98 14.72
N VAL A 3 -21.82 -5.18 14.78
CA VAL A 3 -22.26 -4.37 13.64
C VAL A 3 -21.26 -3.21 13.54
N ARG A 4 -20.19 -3.38 12.75
CA ARG A 4 -19.29 -2.28 12.41
C ARG A 4 -20.05 -1.34 11.47
N LEU A 5 -20.55 -0.23 12.00
CA LEU A 5 -20.92 0.93 11.21
C LEU A 5 -19.73 1.24 10.28
N ARG A 6 -19.91 1.12 8.96
CA ARG A 6 -18.93 1.63 7.99
C ARG A 6 -18.81 3.13 8.25
N ARG A 7 -17.78 3.53 9.00
CA ARG A 7 -17.42 4.94 9.13
C ARG A 7 -17.00 5.39 7.74
N ASN A 8 -17.58 6.49 7.25
CA ASN A 8 -17.14 7.09 6.01
C ASN A 8 -15.75 7.68 6.25
N HIS A 9 -14.70 6.96 5.87
CA HIS A 9 -13.30 7.40 5.95
C HIS A 9 -12.94 8.38 4.83
N ARG A 10 -13.91 9.19 4.38
CA ARG A 10 -13.73 10.15 3.29
C ARG A 10 -13.94 11.56 3.81
N SER A 11 -13.13 12.49 3.34
CA SER A 11 -13.32 13.92 3.56
C SER A 11 -14.60 14.40 2.89
N ALA A 12 -15.01 15.64 3.18
CA ALA A 12 -16.14 16.28 2.51
C ALA A 12 -15.98 16.35 0.98
N LEU A 13 -14.74 16.34 0.48
CA LEU A 13 -14.40 16.31 -0.95
C LEU A 13 -14.25 14.88 -1.51
N GLY A 14 -14.62 13.86 -0.73
CA GLY A 14 -14.56 12.45 -1.13
C GLY A 14 -13.18 11.81 -1.04
N LYS A 15 -12.14 12.52 -0.60
CA LYS A 15 -10.77 11.98 -0.47
C LYS A 15 -10.69 10.99 0.68
N LEU A 16 -10.12 9.80 0.47
CA LEU A 16 -9.85 8.86 1.55
C LEU A 16 -8.92 9.49 2.58
N LEU A 17 -9.32 9.44 3.85
CA LEU A 17 -8.51 9.86 4.99
C LEU A 17 -7.65 8.69 5.45
N PRO A 18 -6.38 8.94 5.84
CA PRO A 18 -5.53 7.88 6.38
C PRO A 18 -6.11 7.34 7.70
N PRO A 19 -5.87 6.06 8.03
CA PRO A 19 -6.06 5.55 9.38
C PRO A 19 -5.23 6.34 10.40
N GLY A 20 -5.77 6.57 11.58
CA GLY A 20 -5.02 7.16 12.70
C GLY A 20 -4.06 6.15 13.32
N ALA A 21 -3.09 6.60 14.12
CA ALA A 21 -2.29 5.67 14.92
C ALA A 21 -3.18 5.02 16.01
N GLY A 22 -3.22 3.69 16.07
CA GLY A 22 -4.01 2.99 17.07
C GLY A 22 -4.30 1.52 16.73
N PRO A 23 -4.95 0.79 17.64
CA PRO A 23 -5.21 -0.65 17.52
C PRO A 23 -6.16 -1.01 16.36
N ASP A 24 -6.92 -0.04 15.84
CA ASP A 24 -7.83 -0.25 14.71
C ASP A 24 -7.13 -0.13 13.34
N THR A 25 -5.85 0.25 13.29
CA THR A 25 -5.10 0.40 12.06
C THR A 25 -4.41 -0.89 11.66
N THR A 26 -4.61 -1.30 10.42
CA THR A 26 -3.86 -2.40 9.82
C THR A 26 -2.75 -1.85 8.95
N LEU A 27 -1.54 -2.35 9.16
CA LEU A 27 -0.37 -2.00 8.35
C LEU A 27 -0.01 -3.18 7.45
N VAL A 28 0.36 -2.87 6.21
CA VAL A 28 1.00 -3.80 5.28
C VAL A 28 2.37 -3.23 4.95
N LEU A 29 3.40 -4.05 5.09
CA LEU A 29 4.74 -3.75 4.63
C LEU A 29 5.04 -4.63 3.42
N THR A 30 5.49 -4.03 2.34
CA THR A 30 5.97 -4.73 1.16
C THR A 30 7.42 -4.40 0.94
N ASP A 31 8.17 -5.33 0.36
CA ASP A 31 9.56 -5.16 -0.02
C ASP A 31 9.87 -6.04 -1.23
N VAL A 32 10.78 -5.63 -2.12
CA VAL A 32 11.17 -6.46 -3.26
C VAL A 32 12.24 -7.43 -2.79
N GLN A 33 11.91 -8.71 -2.83
CA GLN A 33 12.85 -9.75 -2.44
C GLN A 33 14.14 -9.66 -3.27
N ASP A 34 15.29 -9.72 -2.59
CA ASP A 34 16.63 -9.69 -3.18
C ASP A 34 16.91 -8.45 -4.06
N SER A 35 16.25 -7.32 -3.76
CA SER A 35 16.37 -6.08 -4.55
C SER A 35 17.78 -5.55 -4.68
N THR A 36 18.63 -5.73 -3.66
CA THR A 36 20.05 -5.36 -3.74
C THR A 36 20.74 -6.09 -4.90
N THR A 37 20.55 -7.41 -5.00
CA THR A 37 21.11 -8.20 -6.11
C THR A 37 20.52 -7.79 -7.45
N LEU A 38 19.21 -7.48 -7.50
CA LEU A 38 18.58 -6.99 -8.72
C LEU A 38 19.18 -5.65 -9.18
N TYR A 39 19.41 -4.72 -8.27
CA TYR A 39 20.05 -3.43 -8.55
C TYR A 39 21.50 -3.57 -9.03
N GLU A 40 22.24 -4.57 -8.53
CA GLU A 40 23.62 -4.83 -8.94
C GLU A 40 23.73 -5.55 -10.29
N CYS A 41 22.76 -6.42 -10.59
CA CYS A 41 22.85 -7.34 -11.74
C CYS A 41 22.10 -6.84 -12.98
N LEU A 42 21.09 -5.98 -12.83
CA LEU A 42 20.29 -5.48 -13.95
C LEU A 42 20.81 -4.13 -14.46
N PRO A 43 20.66 -3.84 -15.77
CA PRO A 43 20.87 -2.48 -16.28
C PRO A 43 19.95 -1.49 -15.55
N VAL A 44 20.46 -0.29 -15.29
CA VAL A 44 19.75 0.76 -14.54
C VAL A 44 18.38 1.05 -15.15
N GLU A 45 18.29 1.11 -16.48
CA GLU A 45 17.06 1.41 -17.20
C GLU A 45 15.99 0.32 -17.02
N VAL A 46 16.43 -0.93 -16.85
CA VAL A 46 15.56 -2.08 -16.59
C VAL A 46 15.04 -2.02 -15.16
N MET A 47 15.93 -1.82 -14.18
CA MET A 47 15.51 -1.73 -12.78
C MET A 47 14.57 -0.54 -12.54
N ASP A 48 14.88 0.62 -13.13
CA ASP A 48 14.01 1.80 -13.11
C ASP A 48 12.62 1.51 -13.73
N ALA A 49 12.56 0.74 -14.81
CA ALA A 49 11.29 0.36 -15.42
C ALA A 49 10.49 -0.59 -14.51
N CYS A 50 11.16 -1.57 -13.89
CA CYS A 50 10.55 -2.48 -12.92
C CYS A 50 9.97 -1.71 -11.73
N MET A 51 10.72 -0.78 -11.15
CA MET A 51 10.26 0.01 -10.01
C MET A 51 9.09 0.93 -10.35
N ARG A 52 9.11 1.59 -11.52
CA ARG A 52 7.95 2.37 -12.01
C ARG A 52 6.69 1.52 -12.15
N ILE A 53 6.83 0.27 -12.59
CA ILE A 53 5.70 -0.66 -12.71
C ILE A 53 5.19 -1.05 -11.32
N ALA A 54 6.08 -1.42 -10.41
CA ALA A 54 5.73 -1.79 -9.03
C ALA A 54 5.02 -0.65 -8.30
N GLU A 55 5.59 0.56 -8.33
CA GLU A 55 5.01 1.78 -7.80
C GLU A 55 3.58 2.04 -8.30
N ARG A 56 3.38 1.90 -9.62
CA ARG A 56 2.07 2.10 -10.23
C ARG A 56 1.07 1.05 -9.74
N ILE A 57 1.45 -0.23 -9.76
CA ILE A 57 0.59 -1.34 -9.33
C ILE A 57 0.17 -1.14 -7.87
N ILE A 58 1.12 -0.85 -6.99
CA ILE A 58 0.85 -0.63 -5.56
C ILE A 58 -0.12 0.53 -5.37
N ARG A 59 0.12 1.69 -6.00
CA ARG A 59 -0.75 2.87 -5.87
C ARG A 59 -2.15 2.65 -6.44
N ASP A 60 -2.27 1.93 -7.56
CA ASP A 60 -3.56 1.56 -8.15
C ASP A 60 -4.33 0.59 -7.23
N LEU A 61 -3.65 -0.40 -6.65
CA LEU A 61 -4.24 -1.34 -5.70
C LEU A 61 -4.65 -0.66 -4.40
N LEU A 62 -3.88 0.30 -3.89
CA LEU A 62 -4.24 1.10 -2.72
C LEU A 62 -5.52 1.89 -2.97
N ALA A 63 -5.63 2.55 -4.14
CA ALA A 63 -6.84 3.27 -4.52
C ALA A 63 -8.07 2.35 -4.61
N ALA A 64 -7.91 1.15 -5.18
CA ALA A 64 -8.97 0.16 -5.32
C ALA A 64 -9.44 -0.45 -3.99
N HIS A 65 -8.53 -0.60 -3.01
CA HIS A 65 -8.80 -1.29 -1.74
C HIS A 65 -8.84 -0.35 -0.53
N GLN A 66 -9.14 0.93 -0.73
CA GLN A 66 -9.25 1.92 0.35
C GLN A 66 -8.00 1.98 1.27
N GLY A 67 -6.82 1.78 0.68
CA GLY A 67 -5.53 1.87 1.35
C GLY A 67 -4.91 3.26 1.25
N TYR A 68 -3.95 3.53 2.13
CA TYR A 68 -3.17 4.76 2.16
C TYR A 68 -1.67 4.44 2.15
N GLU A 69 -0.90 5.06 1.25
CA GLU A 69 0.56 5.00 1.25
C GLU A 69 1.09 5.87 2.41
N SER A 70 1.60 5.23 3.47
CA SER A 70 2.10 5.92 4.66
C SER A 70 3.55 6.37 4.48
N ALA A 71 4.38 5.52 3.88
CA ALA A 71 5.79 5.81 3.60
C ALA A 71 6.28 4.90 2.47
N THR A 72 7.31 5.36 1.77
CA THR A 72 8.03 4.61 0.74
C THR A 72 9.51 4.86 0.94
N GLU A 73 10.31 3.79 1.01
CA GLU A 73 11.76 3.83 1.19
C GLU A 73 12.40 2.82 0.24
N GLY A 74 13.09 3.31 -0.79
CA GLY A 74 13.63 2.44 -1.84
C GLY A 74 12.51 1.67 -2.55
N ASP A 75 12.58 0.35 -2.47
CA ASP A 75 11.65 -0.63 -3.00
C ASP A 75 10.56 -1.08 -2.01
N ALA A 76 10.60 -0.56 -0.77
CA ALA A 76 9.65 -0.90 0.27
C ALA A 76 8.50 0.12 0.39
N PHE A 77 7.28 -0.38 0.63
CA PHE A 77 6.09 0.43 0.86
C PHE A 77 5.46 0.08 2.21
N LEU A 78 5.18 1.11 2.99
CA LEU A 78 4.34 1.01 4.18
C LEU A 78 2.94 1.52 3.84
N CYS A 79 1.96 0.63 3.88
CA CYS A 79 0.57 0.92 3.59
C CYS A 79 -0.29 0.81 4.85
N ALA A 80 -1.30 1.68 4.98
CA ALA A 80 -2.22 1.71 6.12
C ALA A 80 -3.68 1.56 5.66
N PHE A 81 -4.43 0.73 6.39
CA PHE A 81 -5.84 0.43 6.13
C PHE A 81 -6.69 0.57 7.40
N HIS A 82 -7.95 1.01 7.24
CA HIS A 82 -8.95 1.03 8.33
C HIS A 82 -9.54 -0.36 8.62
N SER A 83 -9.24 -1.35 7.77
CA SER A 83 -9.85 -2.68 7.78
C SER A 83 -8.81 -3.75 7.45
N PRO A 84 -8.67 -4.80 8.28
CA PRO A 84 -7.83 -5.94 7.95
C PRO A 84 -8.25 -6.67 6.67
N LEU A 85 -9.56 -6.68 6.36
CA LEU A 85 -10.06 -7.31 5.14
C LEU A 85 -9.58 -6.58 3.89
N ASP A 86 -9.60 -5.24 3.91
CA ASP A 86 -9.16 -4.42 2.78
C ASP A 86 -7.64 -4.60 2.55
N ALA A 87 -6.86 -4.67 3.64
CA ALA A 87 -5.43 -4.98 3.59
C ALA A 87 -5.15 -6.36 2.98
N VAL A 88 -5.88 -7.40 3.38
CA VAL A 88 -5.70 -8.75 2.82
C VAL A 88 -6.10 -8.80 1.34
N LEU A 89 -7.21 -8.15 0.96
CA LEU A 89 -7.63 -8.07 -0.44
C LEU A 89 -6.58 -7.34 -1.29
N PHE A 90 -5.96 -6.28 -0.77
CA PHE A 90 -4.82 -5.62 -1.39
C PHE A 90 -3.66 -6.60 -1.62
N CYS A 91 -3.30 -7.42 -0.63
CA CYS A 91 -2.17 -8.36 -0.75
C CYS A 91 -2.42 -9.55 -1.69
N LEU A 92 -3.68 -9.85 -2.05
CA LEU A 92 -4.04 -11.01 -2.88
C LEU A 92 -4.14 -10.70 -4.38
N LYS A 93 -3.97 -9.44 -4.76
CA LYS A 93 -4.12 -8.96 -6.14
C LYS A 93 -2.78 -8.74 -6.80
#